data_AF-A0A315WYR1-F1
#
_entry.id   AF-A0A315WYR1-F1
#
_cell.length_a   1.000
_cell.length_b   1.000
_cell.length_c   1.000
_cell.angle_alpha   90.00
_cell.angle_beta   90.00
_cell.angle_gamma   90.00
#
_symmetry.space_group_name_H-M   'P 1'
#
loop_
_entity.id
_entity.type
_entity.pdbx_description
1 polymer ?
#
loop_
_entity_poly.entity_id
_entity_poly.type
_entity_poly.pdbx_seq_one_letter_code
_entity_poly.pdbx_strand_id
1 'polypeptide(L)'
;MFGEATGWIAFPVIAALFVGRWLDSRYDSAPLYFLSLTVFAFIISSIGLGLTGVKYMKQIEKEEAAKKHILSKEKLMDNKK
;
A
#
# COMPACT_ATOMS: atom_id res chain seq x y z
N MET A 1 9.74 -0.16 -0.53
CA MET A 1 9.06 -0.83 -1.65
C MET A 1 8.42 -2.14 -1.22
N PHE A 2 9.19 -3.21 -0.95
CA PHE A 2 8.59 -4.50 -0.57
C PHE A 2 7.79 -4.47 0.74
N GLY A 3 8.33 -3.87 1.81
CA GLY A 3 7.69 -3.86 3.14
C GLY A 3 6.36 -3.11 3.22
N GLU A 4 6.19 -1.99 2.49
CA GLU A 4 4.90 -1.27 2.47
C GLU A 4 3.83 -2.06 1.71
N ALA A 5 4.20 -2.77 0.63
CA ALA A 5 3.28 -3.66 -0.09
C ALA A 5 2.90 -4.89 0.73
N THR A 6 3.87 -5.53 1.41
CA THR A 6 3.58 -6.67 2.30
C THR A 6 2.78 -6.26 3.52
N GLY A 7 3.01 -5.06 4.05
CA GLY A 7 2.25 -4.49 5.17
C GLY A 7 0.77 -4.34 4.85
N TRP A 8 0.42 -3.84 3.67
CA TRP A 8 -0.98 -3.70 3.23
C TRP A 8 -1.69 -5.03 2.93
N ILE A 9 -0.95 -6.13 2.79
CA ILE A 9 -1.53 -7.48 2.62
C ILE A 9 -1.65 -8.16 3.98
N ALA A 10 -0.57 -8.20 4.75
CA ALA A 10 -0.54 -8.89 6.04
C ALA A 10 -1.45 -8.23 7.07
N PHE A 11 -1.52 -6.90 7.12
CA PHE A 11 -2.32 -6.17 8.10
C PHE A 11 -3.82 -6.49 8.02
N PRO A 12 -4.52 -6.32 6.87
CA PRO A 12 -5.94 -6.61 6.79
C PRO A 12 -6.26 -8.11 6.92
N VAL A 13 -5.37 -9.00 6.46
CA VAL A 13 -5.57 -10.45 6.60
C VAL A 13 -5.50 -10.88 8.07
N ILE A 14 -4.50 -10.42 8.82
CA ILE A 14 -4.37 -10.71 10.25
C ILE A 14 -5.52 -10.07 11.04
N ALA A 15 -5.90 -8.84 10.70
CA ALA A 15 -7.04 -8.16 11.30
C ALA A 15 -8.35 -8.93 11.08
N ALA A 16 -8.60 -9.43 9.86
CA ALA A 16 -9.78 -10.24 9.58
C ALA A 16 -9.76 -11.60 10.29
N LEU A 17 -8.60 -12.25 10.40
CA LEU A 17 -8.51 -13.52 11.15
C LEU A 17 -8.88 -13.33 12.62
N PHE A 18 -8.39 -12.26 13.25
CA PHE A 18 -8.67 -12.01 14.67
C PHE A 18 -10.11 -11.55 14.91
N VAL A 19 -10.57 -10.55 14.15
CA VAL A 19 -11.91 -9.97 14.31
C VAL A 19 -12.99 -10.96 13.87
N GLY A 20 -12.74 -11.73 12.80
CA GLY A 20 -13.70 -12.69 12.27
C GLY A 20 -13.95 -13.84 13.23
N ARG A 21 -12.88 -14.36 13.84
CA ARG A 21 -12.95 -15.44 14.82
C ARG A 21 -13.56 -15.00 16.15
N TRP A 22 -13.32 -13.74 16.54
CA TRP A 22 -13.96 -13.15 17.73
C TRP A 22 -15.46 -12.93 17.52
N LEU A 23 -15.87 -12.51 16.31
CA LEU A 23 -17.27 -12.27 15.98
C LEU A 23 -18.07 -13.57 15.83
N ASP A 24 -17.50 -14.60 15.18
CA ASP A 24 -18.11 -15.95 15.11
C ASP A 24 -18.34 -16.52 16.52
N SER A 25 -17.35 -16.39 17.42
CA SER A 25 -17.46 -16.88 18.80
C SER A 25 -18.50 -16.13 19.64
N ARG A 26 -18.92 -14.94 19.24
CA ARG A 26 -19.91 -14.12 19.96
C ARG A 26 -21.34 -14.39 19.52
N TYR A 27 -21.56 -14.86 18.30
CA TYR A 27 -22.88 -15.00 17.69
C TYR A 27 -23.32 -16.45 17.47
N ASP A 28 -22.52 -17.46 17.86
CA ASP A 28 -22.78 -18.91 17.67
C ASP A 28 -23.22 -19.26 16.23
N SER A 29 -22.86 -18.39 15.30
CA SER A 29 -23.30 -18.46 13.91
C SER A 29 -22.25 -19.25 13.16
N ALA A 30 -22.70 -20.17 12.29
CA ALA A 30 -21.87 -20.83 11.29
C ALA A 30 -20.96 -19.80 10.57
N PRO A 31 -19.81 -20.20 9.98
CA PRO A 31 -18.67 -19.33 9.60
C PRO A 31 -18.97 -18.33 8.45
N LEU A 32 -20.00 -17.52 8.62
CA LEU A 32 -20.52 -16.50 7.72
C LEU A 32 -19.86 -15.17 8.04
N TYR A 33 -19.58 -14.88 9.31
CA TYR A 33 -18.83 -13.69 9.70
C TYR A 33 -17.39 -13.78 9.25
N PHE A 34 -16.76 -14.94 9.37
CA PHE A 34 -15.42 -15.18 8.82
C PHE A 34 -15.37 -14.90 7.31
N LEU A 35 -16.36 -15.37 6.55
CA LEU A 35 -16.44 -15.16 5.09
C LEU A 35 -16.64 -13.68 4.75
N SER A 36 -17.58 -13.01 5.40
CA SER A 36 -17.84 -11.58 5.19
C SER A 36 -16.61 -10.74 5.50
N LEU A 37 -15.92 -11.05 6.59
CA LEU A 37 -14.74 -10.30 7.00
C LEU A 37 -13.52 -10.56 6.12
N THR A 38 -13.39 -11.77 5.56
CA THR A 38 -12.37 -12.08 4.56
C THR A 38 -12.58 -11.25 3.29
N VAL A 39 -13.81 -11.16 2.80
CA VAL A 39 -14.16 -10.30 1.66
C VAL A 39 -13.87 -8.83 1.99
N PHE A 40 -14.21 -8.39 3.21
CA PHE A 40 -13.96 -7.01 3.64
C PHE A 40 -12.45 -6.69 3.70
N ALA A 41 -11.64 -7.60 4.25
CA ALA A 41 -10.19 -7.46 4.26
C ALA A 41 -9.58 -7.45 2.86
N PHE A 42 -10.12 -8.25 1.94
CA PHE A 42 -9.67 -8.26 0.55
C PHE A 42 -9.90 -6.92 -0.15
N ILE A 43 -11.06 -6.28 0.08
CA ILE A 43 -11.36 -4.95 -0.45
C ILE A 43 -10.42 -3.91 0.13
N ILE A 44 -10.24 -3.90 1.45
CA ILE A 44 -9.33 -2.96 2.14
C ILE A 44 -7.89 -3.13 1.63
N SER A 45 -7.42 -4.35 1.48
CA SER A 45 -6.07 -4.64 0.97
C SER A 45 -5.90 -4.14 -0.46
N SER A 46 -6.91 -4.35 -1.31
CA SER A 46 -6.90 -3.89 -2.71
C SER A 46 -6.82 -2.36 -2.81
N ILE A 47 -7.58 -1.63 -1.98
CA ILE A 47 -7.54 -0.16 -1.94
C ILE A 47 -6.19 0.34 -1.41
N GLY A 48 -5.69 -0.25 -0.32
CA GLY A 48 -4.42 0.11 0.29
C GLY A 48 -3.21 -0.10 -0.63
N LEU A 49 -3.20 -1.21 -1.38
CA LEU A 49 -2.21 -1.48 -2.42
C LEU A 49 -2.32 -0.47 -3.57
N GLY A 50 -3.54 -0.16 -4.04
CA GLY A 50 -3.75 0.83 -5.10
C GLY A 50 -3.20 2.22 -4.74
N LEU A 51 -3.53 2.71 -3.54
CA LEU A 51 -3.03 3.99 -3.04
C LEU A 51 -1.51 4.00 -2.89
N THR A 52 -0.94 2.90 -2.38
CA THR A 52 0.50 2.74 -2.23
C THR A 52 1.20 2.73 -3.59
N GLY A 53 0.65 2.01 -4.57
CA GLY A 53 1.15 1.99 -5.95
C GLY A 53 1.16 3.38 -6.58
N VAL A 54 0.06 4.12 -6.48
CA VAL A 54 -0.02 5.51 -6.99
C VAL A 54 0.98 6.43 -6.29
N LYS A 55 1.14 6.29 -4.97
CA LYS A 55 2.14 7.05 -4.20
C LYS A 55 3.56 6.75 -4.65
N TYR A 56 3.88 5.50 -4.98
CA TYR A 56 5.18 5.11 -5.51
C TYR A 56 5.43 5.67 -6.91
N MET A 57 4.45 5.57 -7.82
CA MET A 57 4.58 6.14 -9.16
C MET A 57 4.86 7.64 -9.11
N LYS A 58 4.14 8.39 -8.27
CA LYS A 58 4.39 9.83 -8.06
C LYS A 58 5.76 10.14 -7.45
N GLN A 59 6.29 9.26 -6.59
CA GLN A 59 7.62 9.46 -6.02
C GLN A 59 8.70 9.28 -7.09
N ILE A 60 8.57 8.26 -7.94
CA ILE A 60 9.50 8.00 -9.04
C ILE A 60 9.51 9.18 -10.02
N GLU A 61 8.34 9.69 -10.42
CA GLU A 61 8.25 10.87 -11.30
C GLU A 61 8.92 12.11 -10.71
N LYS A 62 8.74 12.35 -9.40
CA LYS A 62 9.39 13.47 -8.71
C LYS A 62 10.90 13.31 -8.63
N GLU A 63 11.37 12.10 -8.39
CA GLU A 63 12.80 11.79 -8.29
C GLU A 63 13.48 11.97 -9.65
N GLU A 64 12.84 11.52 -10.75
CA GLU A 64 13.32 11.76 -12.11
C GLU A 64 13.34 13.24 -12.49
N ALA A 65 12.27 13.98 -12.16
CA ALA A 65 12.20 15.42 -12.42
C ALA A 65 13.29 16.19 -11.65
N ALA A 66 13.53 15.83 -10.38
CA ALA A 66 14.59 16.42 -9.58
C ALA A 66 15.98 16.11 -10.15
N LYS A 67 16.23 14.86 -10.56
CA LYS A 67 17.49 14.46 -11.20
C LYS A 67 17.76 15.25 -12.48
N LYS A 68 16.75 15.42 -13.33
CA LYS A 68 16.85 16.18 -14.58
C LYS A 68 17.18 17.66 -14.32
N HIS A 69 16.59 18.25 -13.28
CA HIS A 69 16.86 19.64 -12.90
C HIS A 69 18.31 19.84 -12.39
N ILE A 70 18.82 18.90 -11.57
CA ILE A 70 20.20 18.95 -11.07
C ILE A 70 21.20 18.81 -12.24
N LEU A 71 20.98 17.85 -13.14
CA LEU A 71 21.84 17.63 -14.31
C LEU A 71 21.87 18.83 -15.26
N SER A 72 20.73 19.49 -15.45
CA SER A 72 20.64 20.71 -16.26
C SER A 72 21.40 21.87 -15.60
N LYS A 73 21.31 22.00 -14.27
CA LYS A 73 22.05 23.01 -13.50
C LYS A 73 23.56 22.79 -13.53
N GLU A 74 24.02 21.53 -13.43
CA GLU A 74 25.44 21.18 -13.50
C GLU A 74 26.04 21.53 -14.87
N LYS A 75 25.36 21.15 -15.97
CA LYS A 75 25.79 21.54 -17.34
C LYS A 75 25.85 23.04 -17.55
N LEU A 76 24.94 23.81 -16.94
CA LEU A 76 24.94 25.27 -17.02
C LEU A 76 26.11 25.91 -16.25
N MET A 77 26.60 25.27 -15.20
CA MET A 77 27.75 25.76 -14.43
C MET A 77 29.08 25.42 -15.10
N ASP A 78 29.16 24.26 -15.75
CA ASP A 78 30.36 23.80 -16.47
C ASP A 78 30.60 24.62 -17.75
N ASN A 79 29.53 24.98 -18.48
CA ASN A 79 29.62 25.82 -19.69
C ASN A 79 29.93 27.31 -19.40
N LYS A 80 29.96 27.72 -18.13
CA LYS A 80 30.21 29.12 -17.71
C LYS A 80 31.63 29.35 -17.21
N LYS A 81 32.46 28.31 -17.19
CA LYS A 81 33.81 28.29 -16.62
C LYS A 81 34.85 28.19 -17.73
#